data_AF-A0A1A6GBX1-F1
#
_entry.id   AF-A0A1A6GBX1-F1
#
_cell.length_a   1.000
_cell.length_b   1.000
_cell.length_c   1.000
_cell.angle_alpha   90.00
_cell.angle_beta   90.00
_cell.angle_gamma   90.00
#
_symmetry.space_group_name_H-M   'P 1'
#
loop_
_entity.id
_entity.type
_entity.pdbx_description
1 polymer ?
#
loop_
_entity_poly.entity_id
_entity_poly.type
_entity_poly.pdbx_seq_one_letter_code
_entity_poly.pdbx_strand_id
1 'polypeptide(L)' 'MYWTDWEEDKIDDSVGRIEKAWMDGFNRQIFVTSKMLWPNGLTLDFHTNTLYWCDAYYDHIEKVFLNGTHR' A
#
# COMPACT_ATOMS: atom_id res chain seq x y z
N MET A 1 12.04 0.81 -2.98
CA MET A 1 11.37 -0.26 -2.22
C MET A 1 9.97 0.15 -1.84
N TYR A 2 9.06 -0.83 -1.73
CA TYR A 2 7.69 -0.68 -1.26
C TYR A 2 7.46 -1.66 -0.12
N TRP A 3 6.68 -1.27 0.89
CA TRP A 3 6.30 -2.15 2.00
C TRP A 3 4.90 -1.79 2.49
N THR A 4 4.24 -2.76 3.13
CA THR A 4 2.99 -2.54 3.85
C THR A 4 3.29 -2.16 5.30
N ASP A 5 2.48 -1.28 5.85
CA ASP A 5 2.49 -0.94 7.27
C ASP A 5 1.05 -0.90 7.77
N TRP A 6 0.80 -1.73 8.77
CA TRP A 6 -0.48 -1.87 9.45
C TRP A 6 -0.40 -1.15 10.79
N GLU A 7 -1.47 -0.45 11.13
CA GLU A 7 -1.63 0.22 12.41
C GLU A 7 -3.02 -0.14 12.92
N GLU A 8 -3.11 -0.54 14.19
CA GLU A 8 -4.40 -0.73 14.84
C GLU A 8 -4.78 0.57 15.54
N ASP A 9 -5.70 1.32 14.96
CA ASP A 9 -6.41 2.40 15.64
C ASP A 9 -7.78 1.88 16.10
N LYS A 10 -8.16 2.21 17.35
CA LYS A 10 -9.46 1.84 17.92
C LYS A 10 -10.61 2.70 17.38
N ILE A 11 -10.30 3.78 16.67
CA ILE A 11 -11.23 4.81 16.21
C ILE A 11 -11.29 4.85 14.68
N ASP A 12 -10.16 4.69 13.98
CA ASP A 12 -10.07 4.81 12.53
C ASP A 12 -9.64 3.48 11.88
N ASP A 13 -10.55 2.85 11.14
CA ASP A 13 -10.30 1.60 10.42
C ASP A 13 -9.61 1.82 9.04
N SER A 14 -9.11 3.03 8.77
CA SER A 14 -8.53 3.41 7.47
C SER A 14 -7.07 3.88 7.54
N VAL A 15 -6.37 3.54 8.64
CA VAL A 15 -4.99 3.96 8.95
C VAL A 15 -3.89 3.09 8.34
N GLY A 16 -4.24 1.95 7.74
CA GLY A 16 -3.30 1.10 7.01
C GLY A 16 -2.68 1.85 5.84
N ARG A 17 -1.38 1.65 5.61
CA ARG A 17 -0.62 2.36 4.57
C ARG A 17 0.32 1.46 3.79
N ILE A 18 0.52 1.81 2.52
CA ILE A 18 1.63 1.30 1.71
C ILE A 18 2.58 2.46 1.52
N GLU A 19 3.84 2.24 1.85
CA GLU A 19 4.88 3.26 1.77
C GLU A 19 5.90 2.90 0.71
N LYS A 20 6.64 3.93 0.26
CA LYS A 20 7.76 3.77 -0.66
C LYS A 20 8.94 4.63 -0.24
N ALA A 21 10.12 4.15 -0.58
CA ALA A 21 11.38 4.88 -0.45
C ALA A 21 12.33 4.44 -1.57
N TRP A 22 13.41 5.20 -1.77
CA TRP A 22 14.54 4.74 -2.56
C TRP A 22 15.24 3.55 -1.88
N MET A 23 16.06 2.82 -2.63
CA MET A 23 16.74 1.62 -2.11
C MET A 23 17.82 1.94 -1.07
N ASP A 24 18.23 3.20 -0.96
CA ASP A 24 19.13 3.73 0.07
C ASP A 24 18.37 4.20 1.34
N GLY A 25 17.05 4.04 1.37
CA GLY A 25 16.20 4.47 2.48
C GLY A 25 15.81 5.95 2.46
N PHE A 26 16.34 6.76 1.54
CA PHE A 26 15.94 8.16 1.39
C PHE A 26 14.59 8.29 0.67
N ASN A 27 13.99 9.48 0.75
CA ASN A 27 12.73 9.82 0.08
C ASN A 27 11.55 8.90 0.45
N ARG A 28 11.47 8.54 1.74
CA ARG A 28 10.34 7.82 2.34
C ARG A 28 9.08 8.68 2.24
N GLN A 29 8.00 8.08 1.74
CA GLN A 29 6.69 8.73 1.61
C GLN A 29 5.57 7.69 1.65
N ILE A 30 4.39 8.13 2.10
CA ILE A 30 3.15 7.36 1.99
C ILE A 30 2.73 7.32 0.51
N PHE A 31 2.51 6.12 -0.02
CA PHE A 31 2.15 5.90 -1.41
C PHE A 31 0.65 5.64 -1.59
N VAL A 32 0.08 4.75 -0.76
CA VAL A 32 -1.37 4.49 -0.70
C VAL A 32 -1.81 4.55 0.75
N THR A 33 -2.95 5.20 0.98
CA THR A 33 -3.62 5.31 2.29
C THR A 33 -5.13 5.36 2.04
N SER A 34 -5.93 5.23 3.11
CA SER A 34 -7.40 5.22 3.10
C SER A 34 -8.02 3.93 2.59
N LYS A 35 -9.14 3.54 3.21
CA LYS A 35 -9.88 2.28 2.96
C LYS A 35 -8.97 1.05 3.00
N MET A 36 -8.08 1.03 3.98
CA MET A 36 -7.06 -0.01 4.14
C MET A 36 -6.70 -0.05 5.63
N LEU A 37 -6.57 -1.26 6.18
CA LEU A 37 -6.24 -1.46 7.60
C LEU A 37 -5.17 -2.53 7.78
N TRP A 38 -5.36 -3.71 7.19
CA TRP A 38 -4.44 -4.85 7.32
C TRP A 38 -3.85 -5.27 5.97
N PRO A 39 -3.03 -4.41 5.34
CA PRO A 39 -2.33 -4.78 4.11
C PRO A 39 -1.21 -5.80 4.44
N ASN A 40 -1.42 -7.05 4.06
CA ASN A 40 -0.57 -8.17 4.50
C ASN A 40 0.44 -8.63 3.45
N GLY A 41 0.17 -8.36 2.17
CA GLY A 41 1.02 -8.77 1.06
C GLY A 41 0.97 -7.76 -0.07
N LEU A 42 2.11 -7.61 -0.76
CA LEU A 42 2.23 -6.75 -1.93
C LEU A 42 3.07 -7.40 -3.02
N THR A 43 2.77 -7.09 -4.28
CA THR A 43 3.60 -7.44 -5.43
C THR A 43 3.59 -6.33 -6.48
N LEU A 44 4.60 -6.33 -7.34
CA LEU A 44 4.83 -5.34 -8.39
C LEU A 44 4.87 -6.01 -9.75
N ASP A 45 4.12 -5.46 -10.71
CA ASP A 45 4.30 -5.74 -12.12
C ASP A 45 5.03 -4.57 -12.80
N PHE A 46 6.28 -4.82 -13.18
CA PHE A 46 7.14 -3.83 -13.83
C PHE A 46 6.76 -3.56 -15.30
N HIS A 47 6.05 -4.48 -15.97
CA HIS A 47 5.66 -4.27 -17.37
C HIS A 47 4.51 -3.27 -17.46
N THR A 48 3.56 -3.36 -16.53
CA THR A 48 2.39 -2.46 -16.49
C THR A 48 2.56 -1.29 -15.52
N ASN A 49 3.66 -1.24 -14.76
CA ASN A 49 3.85 -0.30 -13.66
C ASN A 49 2.65 -0.32 -12.69
N THR A 50 2.30 -1.52 -12.22
CA THR A 50 1.16 -1.72 -11.31
C THR A 50 1.63 -2.34 -10.00
N LEU A 51 1.14 -1.80 -8.88
CA LEU A 51 1.28 -2.40 -7.55
C LEU A 51 -0.05 -3.07 -7.19
N TYR A 52 0.04 -4.29 -6.67
CA TYR A 52 -1.10 -5.05 -6.15
C TYR A 52 -0.89 -5.36 -4.67
N TRP A 53 -1.96 -5.36 -3.88
CA TRP A 53 -1.91 -5.76 -2.48
C TRP A 53 -3.19 -6.47 -2.04
N CYS A 54 -3.09 -7.24 -0.96
CA CYS A 54 -4.24 -7.81 -0.28
C CYS A 54 -4.43 -7.14 1.10
N ASP A 55 -5.67 -6.79 1.40
CA ASP A 55 -6.08 -6.31 2.72
C ASP A 55 -6.96 -7.37 3.39
N ALA A 56 -6.55 -7.83 4.56
CA ALA A 56 -7.23 -8.91 5.29
C ALA A 56 -8.39 -8.44 6.19
N TYR A 57 -8.56 -7.12 6.38
CA TYR A 57 -9.68 -6.56 7.13
C TYR A 57 -10.88 -6.31 6.21
N TYR A 58 -10.62 -5.73 5.04
CA TYR A 58 -11.64 -5.41 4.03
C TYR A 58 -11.92 -6.56 3.05
N ASP A 59 -11.24 -7.71 3.20
CA ASP A 59 -11.43 -8.91 2.38
C ASP A 59 -11.34 -8.66 0.87
N HIS A 60 -10.37 -7.84 0.44
CA HIS A 60 -10.20 -7.50 -0.97
C HIS A 60 -8.74 -7.42 -1.41
N ILE A 61 -8.58 -7.58 -2.73
CA ILE A 61 -7.31 -7.34 -3.43
C ILE A 61 -7.51 -6.07 -4.26
N GLU A 62 -6.61 -5.13 -4.11
CA GLU A 62 -6.63 -3.87 -4.84
C GLU A 62 -5.38 -3.74 -5.71
N LYS A 63 -5.43 -2.79 -6.65
CA LYS A 63 -4.30 -2.42 -7.48
C LYS A 63 -4.20 -0.91 -7.60
N VAL A 64 -3.03 -0.40 -7.98
CA VAL A 64 -2.84 1.00 -8.34
C VAL A 64 -1.66 1.10 -9.30
N PHE A 65 -1.68 2.07 -10.23
CA PHE A 65 -0.49 2.35 -11.03
C PHE A 65 0.60 3.02 -10.18
N LEU A 66 1.88 2.79 -10.49
CA LEU A 66 3.01 3.35 -9.74
C LEU A 66 3.10 4.88 -9.77
N ASN A 67 2.36 5.51 -10.69
CA ASN A 67 2.15 6.95 -10.74
C ASN A 67 1.05 7.46 -9.77
N GLY A 68 0.41 6.57 -9.00
CA GLY A 68 -0.64 6.89 -8.04
C GLY A 68 -2.05 6.98 -8.62
N THR A 69 -2.26 6.61 -9.89
CA THR A 69 -3.57 6.67 -10.56
C THR A 69 -4.23 5.31 -10.69
N HIS A 70 -5.54 5.30 -10.99
CA HIS A 70 -6.32 4.10 -11.28
C HIS A 70 -6.24 3.03 -10.18
N ARG A 71 -6.46 3.48 -8.94
CA ARG A 71 -6.80 2.61 -7.82
C ARG A 71 -8.22 2.08 -8.02
#